data_AF-A0A8R7QAC3-F1
#
_entry.id   AF-A0A8R7QAC3-F1
#
_cell.length_a   1.000
_cell.length_b   1.000
_cell.length_c   1.000
_cell.angle_alpha   90.00
_cell.angle_beta   90.00
_cell.angle_gamma   90.00
#
_symmetry.space_group_name_H-M   'P 1'
#
loop_
_entity.id
_entity.type
_entity.pdbx_description
1 polymer ?
#
loop_
_entity_poly.entity_id
_entity_poly.type
_entity_poly.pdbx_seq_one_letter_code
_entity_poly.pdbx_strand_id
1 'polypeptide(L)'
;KVVPSLLSNFIGAGAFLHDLPGLPELDDLFYPKGVILDAQNRAAQLFGSSKMWFLVNGSTCGIQAAVMGTCCPGDYIVVPRNYHISVISALILSGAQPKYIVSEYSSMWDIAGGITP
;
A
#
# COMPACT_ATOMS: atom_id res chain seq x y z
N LYS A 1 -20.97 -19.32 7.63
CA LYS A 1 -21.76 -18.45 6.73
C LYS A 1 -22.36 -19.32 5.64
N VAL A 2 -23.66 -19.25 5.38
CA VAL A 2 -24.25 -19.92 4.20
C VAL A 2 -24.05 -18.98 3.01
N VAL A 3 -23.28 -19.41 2.02
CA VAL A 3 -23.06 -18.66 0.79
C VAL A 3 -24.27 -18.86 -0.13
N PRO A 4 -24.86 -17.80 -0.71
CA PRO A 4 -25.95 -17.96 -1.66
C PRO A 4 -25.55 -18.86 -2.84
N SER A 5 -26.43 -19.79 -3.21
CA SER A 5 -26.16 -20.77 -4.28
C SER A 5 -25.79 -20.11 -5.61
N LEU A 6 -26.43 -18.99 -5.95
CA LEU A 6 -26.11 -18.20 -7.14
C LEU A 6 -24.63 -17.76 -7.15
N LEU A 7 -24.12 -17.28 -6.02
CA LEU A 7 -22.77 -16.75 -5.90
C LEU A 7 -21.73 -17.88 -5.90
N SER A 8 -22.04 -18.99 -5.22
CA SER A 8 -21.19 -20.20 -5.23
C SER A 8 -21.08 -20.82 -6.62
N ASN A 9 -22.16 -20.79 -7.42
CA ASN A 9 -22.15 -21.32 -8.78
C ASN A 9 -21.36 -20.42 -9.74
N PHE A 10 -21.33 -19.11 -9.49
CA PHE A 10 -20.62 -18.16 -10.34
C PHE A 10 -19.12 -18.08 -10.03
N ILE A 11 -18.76 -17.93 -8.75
CA ILE A 11 -17.37 -17.72 -8.30
C ILE A 11 -16.66 -19.07 -8.01
N GLY A 12 -17.43 -20.11 -7.71
CA GLY A 12 -16.92 -21.42 -7.27
C GLY A 12 -16.84 -21.53 -5.75
N ALA A 13 -17.19 -22.71 -5.22
CA ALA A 13 -17.21 -22.97 -3.77
C ALA A 13 -15.82 -22.80 -3.11
N GLY A 14 -14.73 -23.03 -3.85
CA GLY A 14 -13.36 -22.94 -3.33
C GLY A 14 -12.99 -21.54 -2.83
N ALA A 15 -13.45 -20.47 -3.48
CA ALA A 15 -13.16 -19.11 -3.03
C ALA A 15 -13.67 -18.84 -1.61
N PHE A 16 -14.84 -19.40 -1.27
CA PHE A 16 -15.47 -19.23 0.05
C PHE A 16 -14.85 -20.14 1.12
N LEU A 17 -14.24 -21.27 0.73
CA LEU A 17 -13.48 -22.11 1.67
C LEU A 17 -12.24 -21.40 2.24
N HIS A 18 -11.70 -20.44 1.48
CA HIS A 18 -10.54 -19.65 1.89
C HIS A 18 -10.91 -18.28 2.52
N ASP A 19 -12.20 -17.90 2.53
CA ASP A 19 -12.69 -16.71 3.24
C ASP A 19 -12.86 -17.01 4.74
N LEU A 20 -11.72 -17.03 5.43
CA LEU A 20 -11.64 -17.32 6.86
C LEU A 20 -11.36 -16.03 7.65
N PRO A 21 -11.99 -15.84 8.83
CA PRO A 21 -11.65 -14.74 9.72
C PRO A 21 -10.29 -14.99 10.40
N GLY A 22 -9.84 -14.04 11.23
CA GLY A 22 -8.67 -14.25 12.09
C GLY A 22 -8.95 -15.29 13.18
N LEU A 23 -8.74 -16.56 12.85
CA LEU A 23 -8.82 -17.69 13.78
C LEU A 23 -7.49 -17.90 14.49
N PRO A 24 -7.44 -18.42 15.74
CA PRO A 24 -6.19 -18.66 16.46
C PRO A 24 -5.20 -19.59 15.73
N GLU A 25 -5.71 -20.50 14.91
CA GLU A 25 -4.92 -21.42 14.09
C GLU A 25 -4.35 -20.76 12.82
N LEU A 26 -4.84 -19.57 12.49
CA LEU A 26 -4.36 -18.75 11.38
C LEU A 26 -3.50 -17.59 11.91
N ASP A 27 -2.58 -17.12 11.07
CA ASP A 27 -1.72 -15.99 11.43
C ASP A 27 -2.48 -14.65 11.32
N ASP A 28 -2.02 -13.64 12.06
CA ASP A 28 -2.62 -12.31 12.09
C ASP A 28 -1.86 -11.35 11.17
N LEU A 29 -2.54 -10.80 10.16
CA LEU A 29 -1.93 -9.84 9.23
C LEU A 29 -1.42 -8.57 9.93
N PHE A 30 -2.07 -8.12 11.01
CA PHE A 30 -1.71 -6.89 11.71
C PHE A 30 -0.53 -7.09 12.67
N TYR A 31 -0.32 -8.32 13.13
CA TYR A 31 0.81 -8.68 13.98
C TYR A 31 1.33 -10.08 13.65
N PRO A 32 1.97 -10.24 12.47
CA PRO A 32 2.30 -11.55 11.95
C PRO A 32 3.43 -12.19 12.75
N LYS A 33 3.26 -13.47 13.08
CA LYS A 33 4.25 -14.26 13.84
C LYS A 33 4.61 -15.58 13.19
N GLY A 34 3.83 -16.04 12.22
CA GLY A 34 4.00 -17.33 11.57
C GLY A 34 4.16 -17.18 10.06
N VAL A 35 3.30 -17.88 9.31
CA VAL A 35 3.41 -17.99 7.85
C VAL A 35 3.36 -16.66 7.12
N ILE A 36 2.68 -15.64 7.64
CA ILE A 36 2.64 -14.30 7.03
C ILE A 36 3.99 -13.61 7.23
N LEU A 37 4.58 -13.71 8.42
CA LEU A 37 5.90 -13.12 8.71
C LEU A 37 6.98 -13.79 7.84
N ASP A 38 6.94 -15.11 7.72
CA ASP A 38 7.86 -15.86 6.86
C ASP A 38 7.72 -15.45 5.39
N ALA A 39 6.49 -15.28 4.90
CA ALA A 39 6.23 -14.80 3.55
C ALA A 39 6.75 -13.37 3.34
N GLN A 40 6.54 -12.47 4.30
CA GLN A 40 7.06 -11.10 4.26
C GLN A 40 8.59 -11.08 4.26
N ASN A 41 9.25 -11.92 5.07
CA ASN A 41 10.71 -12.03 5.10
C ASN A 41 11.29 -12.55 3.77
N ARG A 42 10.65 -13.56 3.17
CA ARG A 42 11.04 -14.07 1.84
C ARG A 42 10.84 -13.02 0.76
N ALA A 43 9.75 -12.26 0.82
CA ALA A 43 9.50 -11.17 -0.11
C ALA A 43 10.56 -10.06 0.04
N ALA A 44 10.91 -9.68 1.27
CA ALA A 44 11.99 -8.71 1.54
C ALA A 44 13.32 -9.18 0.94
N GLN A 45 13.67 -10.46 1.10
CA GLN A 45 14.87 -11.05 0.48
C GLN A 45 14.81 -11.01 -1.06
N LEU A 46 13.66 -11.35 -1.65
CA LEU A 46 13.47 -11.36 -3.11
C LEU A 46 13.60 -9.96 -3.72
N PHE A 47 13.01 -8.95 -3.08
CA PHE A 47 13.01 -7.57 -3.58
C PHE A 47 14.19 -6.72 -3.08
N GLY A 48 15.08 -7.31 -2.27
CA GLY A 48 16.26 -6.63 -1.74
C GLY A 48 15.95 -5.52 -0.74
N SER A 49 14.84 -5.61 -0.01
CA SER A 49 14.47 -4.64 1.03
C SER A 49 14.88 -5.12 2.42
N SER A 50 15.10 -4.18 3.35
CA SER A 50 15.37 -4.53 4.76
C SER A 50 14.14 -5.11 5.45
N LYS A 51 12.94 -4.68 5.04
CA LYS A 51 11.66 -5.18 5.52
C LYS A 51 10.58 -5.02 4.44
N MET A 52 9.57 -5.87 4.47
CA MET A 52 8.41 -5.78 3.59
C MET A 52 7.13 -6.05 4.40
N TRP A 53 6.06 -5.34 4.05
CA TRP A 53 4.74 -5.52 4.64
C TRP A 53 3.74 -5.83 3.53
N PHE A 54 2.82 -6.75 3.81
CA PHE A 54 1.72 -7.05 2.90
C PHE A 54 0.54 -6.13 3.18
N LEU A 55 -0.03 -5.57 2.11
CA LEU A 55 -1.12 -4.59 2.17
C LEU A 55 -2.29 -5.11 1.34
N VAL A 56 -3.48 -5.12 1.95
CA VAL A 56 -4.71 -5.61 1.29
C VAL A 56 -5.60 -4.49 0.76
N ASN A 57 -5.23 -3.23 1.02
CA ASN A 57 -6.00 -2.05 0.62
C ASN A 57 -5.27 -1.18 -0.43
N GLY A 58 -4.49 -1.86 -1.29
CA GLY A 58 -3.75 -1.27 -2.40
C GLY A 58 -2.62 -0.31 -2.00
N SER A 59 -1.99 0.29 -3.01
CA SER A 59 -0.85 1.21 -2.81
C SER A 59 -1.22 2.50 -2.09
N THR A 60 -2.49 2.92 -2.14
CA THR A 60 -2.99 4.09 -1.38
C THR A 60 -2.73 3.93 0.11
N CYS A 61 -3.10 2.77 0.68
CA CYS A 61 -2.83 2.45 2.09
C CYS A 61 -1.33 2.40 2.37
N GLY A 62 -0.53 1.87 1.45
CA GLY A 62 0.93 1.83 1.59
C GLY A 62 1.58 3.21 1.65
N ILE A 63 1.15 4.13 0.78
CA ILE A 63 1.63 5.52 0.77
C ILE A 63 1.23 6.24 2.06
N GLN A 64 -0.02 6.07 2.51
CA GLN A 64 -0.48 6.64 3.78
C GLN A 64 0.34 6.10 4.96
N ALA A 65 0.52 4.79 5.06
CA ALA A 65 1.31 4.16 6.10
C ALA A 65 2.77 4.63 6.08
N ALA A 66 3.38 4.74 4.90
CA ALA A 66 4.75 5.20 4.75
C ALA A 66 4.93 6.65 5.24
N VAL A 67 4.05 7.56 4.83
CA VAL A 67 4.14 8.97 5.24
C VAL A 67 3.81 9.13 6.72
N MET A 68 2.70 8.56 7.19
CA MET A 68 2.26 8.70 8.59
C MET A 68 3.18 7.99 9.59
N GLY A 69 3.86 6.91 9.17
CA GLY A 69 4.85 6.20 9.98
C GLY A 69 6.21 6.89 10.02
N THR A 70 6.47 7.84 9.11
CA THR A 70 7.78 8.52 8.98
C THR A 70 7.73 9.98 9.42
N CYS A 71 6.63 10.69 9.15
CA CYS A 71 6.50 12.12 9.37
C CYS A 71 5.58 12.43 10.54
N CYS A 72 5.93 13.45 11.33
CA CYS A 72 5.07 14.09 12.30
C CYS A 72 4.38 15.34 11.71
N PRO A 73 3.30 15.84 12.34
CA PRO A 73 2.68 17.09 11.93
C PRO A 73 3.69 18.25 11.92
N GLY A 74 3.74 18.99 10.82
CA GLY A 74 4.68 20.10 10.62
C GLY A 74 6.03 19.72 9.98
N ASP A 75 6.39 18.43 9.93
CA ASP A 75 7.60 17.98 9.24
C ASP A 75 7.54 18.27 7.75
N TYR A 76 8.69 18.50 7.14
CA TYR A 76 8.79 18.69 5.70
C TYR A 76 9.06 17.37 4.97
N ILE A 77 8.32 17.12 3.89
CA ILE A 77 8.54 15.99 2.98
C ILE A 77 8.65 16.48 1.53
N VAL A 78 9.67 16.02 0.82
CA VAL A 78 9.86 16.34 -0.61
C VAL A 78 8.98 15.42 -1.44
N VAL A 79 8.14 16.00 -2.30
CA VAL A 79 7.26 15.24 -3.19
C VAL A 79 7.21 15.85 -4.60
N PRO A 80 7.15 15.02 -5.67
CA PRO A 80 6.99 15.50 -7.04
C PRO A 80 5.66 16.20 -7.26
N ARG A 81 5.59 17.24 -8.07
CA ARG A 81 4.31 17.93 -8.33
C ARG A 81 3.28 17.06 -9.06
N ASN A 82 3.72 16.01 -9.75
CA ASN A 82 2.87 15.01 -10.39
C ASN A 82 2.63 13.75 -9.51
N TYR A 83 2.57 13.89 -8.17
CA TYR A 83 2.23 12.77 -7.29
C TYR A 83 0.82 12.21 -7.53
N HIS A 84 0.61 10.95 -7.13
CA HIS A 84 -0.72 10.34 -7.11
C HIS A 84 -1.60 10.94 -6.01
N ILE A 85 -2.92 10.97 -6.21
CA ILE A 85 -3.89 11.57 -5.26
C ILE A 85 -3.80 11.01 -3.83
N SER A 86 -3.33 9.77 -3.66
CA SER A 86 -3.09 9.16 -2.35
C SER A 86 -2.05 9.90 -1.50
N VAL A 87 -1.08 10.57 -2.12
CA VAL A 87 -0.10 11.42 -1.42
C VAL A 87 -0.79 12.62 -0.77
N ILE A 88 -1.79 13.23 -1.45
CA ILE A 88 -2.57 14.32 -0.87
C ILE A 88 -3.25 13.86 0.42
N SER A 89 -3.92 12.71 0.37
CA SER A 89 -4.58 12.14 1.55
C SER A 89 -3.57 11.87 2.67
N ALA A 90 -2.40 11.32 2.35
CA ALA A 90 -1.35 11.06 3.32
C ALA A 90 -0.82 12.34 3.98
N LEU A 91 -0.64 13.42 3.23
CA LEU A 91 -0.22 14.74 3.75
C LEU A 91 -1.28 15.34 4.68
N ILE A 92 -2.56 15.24 4.30
CA ILE A 92 -3.68 15.72 5.13
C ILE A 92 -3.73 14.95 6.46
N LEU A 93 -3.64 13.62 6.40
CA LEU A 93 -3.74 12.76 7.59
C LEU A 93 -2.54 12.89 8.52
N SER A 94 -1.33 13.06 7.97
CA SER A 94 -0.10 13.21 8.76
C SER A 94 0.14 14.64 9.28
N GLY A 95 -0.42 15.66 8.62
CA GLY A 95 -0.07 17.06 8.87
C GLY A 95 1.31 17.46 8.33
N ALA A 96 1.97 16.58 7.58
CA ALA A 96 3.27 16.85 6.96
C ALA A 96 3.13 17.95 5.89
N GLN A 97 4.14 18.81 5.82
CA GLN A 97 4.20 19.96 4.93
C GLN A 97 4.99 19.60 3.66
N PRO A 98 4.37 19.60 2.47
CA PRO A 98 5.08 19.24 1.26
C PRO A 98 6.04 20.34 0.81
N LYS A 99 7.21 19.92 0.32
CA LYS A 99 8.11 20.73 -0.50
C LYS A 99 8.10 20.14 -1.91
N TYR A 100 7.56 20.90 -2.85
CA TYR A 100 7.33 20.39 -4.21
C TYR A 100 8.59 20.48 -5.06
N ILE A 101 8.89 19.39 -5.77
CA ILE A 101 9.79 19.39 -6.91
C ILE A 101 8.98 19.31 -8.20
N VAL A 102 9.24 20.22 -9.14
CA VAL A 102 8.50 20.29 -10.39
C VAL A 102 9.14 19.31 -11.38
N SER A 103 8.35 18.34 -11.82
CA SER A 103 8.76 17.40 -12.86
C SER A 103 8.82 18.12 -14.21
N GLU A 104 9.69 17.67 -15.11
CA GLU A 104 9.71 18.16 -16.49
C GLU A 104 8.36 17.96 -17.16
N TYR A 105 8.06 18.77 -18.17
CA TYR A 105 6.82 18.63 -18.94
C TYR A 105 7.14 18.72 -20.42
N SER A 106 6.73 17.70 -21.16
CA SER A 106 6.88 17.67 -22.61
C SER A 106 5.66 18.28 -23.28
N SER A 107 5.79 19.51 -23.77
CA SER A 107 4.72 20.20 -24.48
C SER A 107 4.37 19.55 -25.83
N MET A 108 5.30 18.81 -26.43
CA MET A 108 5.05 18.07 -27.68
C MET A 108 4.07 16.92 -27.49
N TRP A 109 4.16 16.22 -26.35
CA TRP A 109 3.38 15.01 -26.07
C TRP A 109 2.28 15.22 -25.02
N ASP A 110 2.25 16.39 -24.37
CA ASP A 110 1.37 16.71 -23.24
C ASP A 110 1.48 15.69 -22.09
N ILE A 111 2.72 15.32 -21.75
CA ILE A 111 3.01 14.36 -20.68
C ILE A 111 3.97 14.93 -19.65
N ALA A 112 3.80 14.51 -18.40
CA ALA A 112 4.78 14.74 -17.36
C ALA A 112 6.02 13.85 -17.59
N GLY A 113 7.19 14.47 -17.52
CA GLY A 113 8.50 13.83 -17.55
C GLY A 113 9.03 13.48 -16.16
N GLY A 114 10.32 13.21 -16.10
CA GLY A 114 11.03 12.88 -14.87
C GLY A 114 11.39 14.10 -14.02
N ILE A 115 12.12 13.85 -12.94
CA ILE A 115 12.80 14.88 -12.14
C ILE A 115 14.28 14.87 -12.54
N THR A 116 14.86 16.03 -12.82
CA THR A 116 16.29 16.19 -13.08
C THR A 116 17.07 16.55 -11.80
N PRO A 117 18.33 16.11 -11.65
CA PRO A 117 19.20 16.47 -10.54
C PRO A 117 19.50 17.96 -10.43
#